data_AF-A0A947SDN9-F1
#
_entry.id   AF-A0A947SDN9-F1
#
_cell.length_a   1.000
_cell.length_b   1.000
_cell.length_c   1.000
_cell.angle_alpha   90.00
_cell.angle_beta   90.00
_cell.angle_gamma   90.00
#
_symmetry.space_group_name_H-M   'P 1'
#
loop_
_entity.id
_entity.type
_entity.pdbx_description
1 polymer ?
#
loop_
_entity_poly.entity_id
_entity_poly.type
_entity_poly.pdbx_seq_one_letter_code
_entity_poly.pdbx_strand_id
1 'polypeptide(L)' 'GAAVTPERMNGWNASKRFGRAYIDPDGDAALEMDINLKNGVSPANLSASFAIWRLMLTQFTEFLGIE' A
#
# COMPACT_ATOMS: atom_id res chain seq x y z
N GLY A 1 -7.84 -12.51 11.18
CA GLY A 1 -6.73 -11.61 10.85
C GLY A 1 -6.06 -11.13 12.12
N ALA A 2 -4.77 -10.81 12.06
CA ALA A 2 -4.05 -10.23 13.19
C ALA A 2 -4.60 -8.83 13.53
N ALA A 3 -4.57 -8.44 14.81
CA ALA A 3 -5.11 -7.15 15.27
C ALA A 3 -4.50 -5.97 14.50
N VAL A 4 -5.34 -5.12 13.93
CA VAL A 4 -4.93 -3.91 13.20
C VAL A 4 -4.60 -2.84 14.25
N THR A 5 -3.33 -2.45 14.38
CA THR A 5 -2.91 -1.40 15.32
C THR A 5 -1.99 -0.38 14.65
N PRO A 6 -1.97 0.88 15.12
CA PRO A 6 -1.06 1.90 14.61
C PRO A 6 0.42 1.49 14.66
N GLU A 7 0.86 0.78 15.71
CA GLU A 7 2.25 0.32 15.86
C GLU A 7 2.62 -0.70 14.78
N ARG A 8 1.71 -1.62 14.47
CA ARG A 8 1.91 -2.59 13.38
C ARG A 8 1.96 -1.89 12.02
N MET A 9 1.10 -0.89 11.79
CA MET A 9 1.11 -0.10 10.55
C MET A 9 2.41 0.70 10.40
N ASN A 10 2.89 1.32 11.48
CA ASN A 10 4.16 2.04 11.48
C ASN A 10 5.34 1.12 11.16
N GLY A 11 5.37 -0.10 11.74
CA GLY A 11 6.38 -1.10 11.43
C GLY A 11 6.35 -1.55 9.96
N TRP A 12 5.15 -1.76 9.40
CA TRP A 12 5.01 -2.10 7.99
C TRP A 12 5.48 -0.95 7.10
N ASN A 13 5.02 0.29 7.36
CA ASN A 13 5.42 1.49 6.62
C ASN A 13 6.93 1.73 6.63
N ALA A 14 7.61 1.50 7.76
CA ALA A 14 9.06 1.64 7.86
C ALA A 14 9.82 0.66 6.92
N SER A 15 9.19 -0.45 6.54
CA SER A 15 9.77 -1.46 5.65
C SER A 15 9.39 -1.28 4.16
N LYS A 16 8.47 -0.37 3.83
CA LYS A 16 7.92 -0.20 2.47
C LYS A 16 8.20 1.19 1.93
N ARG A 17 8.52 1.25 0.63
CA ARG A 17 8.86 2.51 -0.06
C ARG A 17 7.70 3.16 -0.79
N PHE A 18 6.81 2.33 -1.36
CA PHE A 18 5.82 2.78 -2.34
C PHE A 18 4.38 2.67 -1.83
N GLY A 19 4.18 2.33 -0.56
CA GLY A 19 2.85 2.21 0.02
C GLY A 19 2.84 2.77 1.42
N ARG A 20 1.70 3.34 1.81
CA ARG A 20 1.41 3.75 3.17
C ARG A 20 0.16 3.02 3.64
N ALA A 21 0.29 2.32 4.76
CA ALA A 21 -0.79 1.67 5.46
C ALA A 21 -1.20 2.47 6.69
N TYR A 22 -2.50 2.52 6.98
CA TYR A 22 -3.05 3.20 8.14
C TYR A 22 -4.41 2.61 8.53
N ILE A 23 -4.94 3.04 9.67
CA ILE A 23 -6.31 2.74 10.09
C ILE A 23 -7.17 3.91 9.64
N ASP A 24 -8.18 3.64 8.82
CA ASP A 24 -9.10 4.67 8.34
C ASP A 24 -10.09 5.12 9.43
N PRO A 25 -10.92 6.14 9.17
CA PRO A 25 -11.88 6.63 10.16
C PRO A 25 -12.92 5.60 10.64
N ASP A 26 -13.19 4.55 9.86
CA ASP A 26 -14.13 3.48 10.19
C ASP A 26 -13.47 2.36 11.01
N GLY A 27 -12.15 2.43 11.19
CA GLY A 27 -11.36 1.46 11.95
C GLY A 27 -10.76 0.34 11.09
N ASP A 28 -10.88 0.42 9.77
CA ASP A 28 -10.41 -0.60 8.85
C ASP A 28 -8.97 -0.32 8.39
N ALA A 29 -8.28 -1.39 8.00
CA ALA A 29 -6.92 -1.27 7.46
C ALA A 29 -6.96 -0.76 6.01
N ALA A 30 -6.37 0.41 5.77
CA ALA A 30 -6.25 1.00 4.46
C ALA A 30 -4.80 0.92 3.94
N LEU A 31 -4.65 0.74 2.62
CA LEU A 31 -3.39 0.86 1.90
C LEU A 31 -3.54 1.90 0.79
N GLU A 32 -2.57 2.79 0.69
CA GLU A 32 -2.54 3.87 -0.28
C GLU A 32 -1.18 3.96 -0.98
N MET A 33 -1.20 4.35 -2.26
CA MET A 33 -0.03 4.69 -3.05
C MET A 33 -0.34 5.87 -3.97
N ASP A 34 0.49 6.90 -3.88
CA ASP A 34 0.42 8.06 -4.77
C ASP A 34 1.25 7.86 -6.03
N ILE A 35 0.73 8.34 -7.16
CA ILE A 35 1.47 8.43 -8.42
C ILE A 35 1.44 9.86 -8.94
N ASN A 36 2.60 10.37 -9.38
CA ASN A 36 2.68 11.68 -9.99
C ASN A 36 2.55 11.57 -11.51
N LEU A 37 1.49 12.15 -12.08
CA LEU A 37 1.23 12.18 -13.52
C LEU A 37 1.62 13.50 -14.19
N LYS A 38 2.16 14.46 -13.43
CA LYS A 38 2.50 15.79 -13.92
C LYS A 38 3.66 15.74 -14.92
N ASN A 39 3.62 16.64 -15.91
CA ASN A 39 4.61 16.79 -16.99
C ASN A 39 4.72 15.58 -17.94
N GLY A 40 3.74 14.68 -17.91
CA GLY A 40 3.65 13.54 -18.80
C GLY A 40 4.30 12.27 -18.23
N VAL A 41 3.56 11.17 -18.30
CA VAL A 41 4.06 9.81 -18.05
C VAL A 41 3.80 8.96 -19.27
N SER A 42 4.71 8.03 -19.57
CA SER A 42 4.46 7.07 -20.65
C SER A 42 3.46 6.00 -20.19
N PRO A 43 2.68 5.40 -21.12
CA PRO A 43 1.83 4.26 -20.80
C PRO A 43 2.59 3.09 -20.14
N ALA A 44 3.86 2.89 -20.53
CA ALA A 44 4.74 1.89 -19.94
C ALA A 44 5.09 2.23 -18.47
N ASN A 45 5.37 3.49 -18.16
CA ASN A 45 5.61 3.93 -16.79
C ASN A 45 4.36 3.74 -15.92
N LEU A 46 3.19 4.11 -16.43
CA LEU A 46 1.92 3.91 -15.72
C LEU A 46 1.62 2.42 -15.48
N SER A 47 1.91 1.57 -16.47
CA SER A 47 1.78 0.11 -16.33
C SER A 47 2.71 -0.45 -15.25
N ALA A 48 3.94 0.07 -15.15
CA ALA A 48 4.87 -0.30 -14.09
C ALA A 48 4.37 0.13 -12.70
N SER A 49 3.73 1.29 -12.58
CA SER A 49 3.08 1.73 -11.33
C SER A 49 1.99 0.74 -10.90
N PHE A 50 1.16 0.24 -11.80
CA PHE A 50 0.16 -0.79 -11.47
C PHE A 50 0.79 -2.13 -11.04
N ALA A 51 1.96 -2.48 -11.57
CA ALA A 51 2.68 -3.67 -11.12
C ALA A 51 3.20 -3.50 -9.67
N ILE A 52 3.72 -2.31 -9.33
CA ILE A 52 4.09 -1.96 -7.95
C ILE A 52 2.86 -2.00 -7.04
N TRP A 53 1.73 -1.45 -7.49
CA TRP A 53 0.47 -1.50 -6.74
C TRP A 53 0.04 -2.93 -6.41
N ARG A 54 0.05 -3.84 -7.39
CA ARG A 54 -0.26 -5.26 -7.17
C ARG A 54 0.68 -5.91 -6.15
N LEU A 55 1.96 -5.60 -6.21
CA LEU A 55 2.94 -6.11 -5.24
C LEU A 55 2.64 -5.60 -3.83
N MET A 56 2.31 -4.31 -3.68
CA MET A 56 1.97 -3.73 -2.38
C MET A 56 0.68 -4.31 -1.81
N LEU A 57 -0.35 -4.47 -2.64
CA LEU A 57 -1.60 -5.13 -2.24
C LEU A 57 -1.32 -6.56 -1.74
N THR A 58 -0.59 -7.35 -2.50
CA THR A 58 -0.26 -8.75 -2.13
C THR A 58 0.47 -8.81 -0.79
N GLN A 59 1.52 -8.01 -0.62
CA GLN A 59 2.29 -7.97 0.63
C GLN A 59 1.47 -7.45 1.82
N PHE A 60 0.48 -6.59 1.57
CA PHE A 60 -0.36 -6.03 2.62
C PHE A 60 -1.45 -7.02 3.05
N THR A 61 -2.09 -7.72 2.11
CA THR A 61 -3.07 -8.76 2.41
C THR A 61 -2.42 -9.94 3.16
N GLU A 62 -1.22 -10.35 2.75
CA GLU A 62 -0.38 -11.31 3.49
C GLU A 62 -0.08 -10.83 4.92
N PHE A 63 0.31 -9.56 5.08
CA PHE A 63 0.58 -8.97 6.40
C PHE A 63 -0.65 -8.92 7.33
N LEU A 64 -1.84 -8.76 6.77
CA LEU A 64 -3.11 -8.80 7.51
C LEU A 64 -3.60 -10.25 7.77
N GLY A 65 -3.09 -11.23 7.02
CA GLY A 65 -3.55 -12.61 7.04
C GLY A 65 -4.95 -12.75 6.44
N ILE A 66 -5.19 -12.06 5.34
CA ILE A 66 -6.44 -12.09 4.56
C ILE A 66 -6.04 -12.63 3.19
N GLU A 67 -6.23 -13.94 2.98
CA GLU A 67 -6.02 -14.60 1.68
C GLU A 67 -7.37 -14.80 0.96
#